data_AF-A0A5S3YLH9-F1
#
_entry.id   AF-A0A5S3YLH9-F1
#
_cell.length_a   1.000
_cell.length_b   1.000
_cell.length_c   1.000
_cell.angle_alpha   90.00
_cell.angle_beta   90.00
_cell.angle_gamma   90.00
#
_symmetry.space_group_name_H-M   'P 1'
#
loop_
_entity.id
_entity.type
_entity.pdbx_description
1 polymer ?
#
loop_
_entity_poly.entity_id
_entity_poly.type
_entity_poly.pdbx_seq_one_letter_code
_entity_poly.pdbx_strand_id
1 'polypeptide(L)' 'SELFGYAGYEDNAAPKRGVLEQADGGTVFLDEVGEMSRQLQTKLLRFLQDGTFRKVGDENEVKVNVRIVAAT' A
#
# COMPACT_ATOMS: atom_id res chain seq x y z
N SER A 1 7.56 1.39 0.94
CA SER A 1 7.55 0.71 -0.38
C SER A 1 6.90 -0.67 -0.30
N GLU A 2 7.06 -1.42 0.78
CA GLU A 2 6.48 -2.78 0.92
C GLU A 2 4.95 -2.82 0.76
N LEU A 3 4.19 -1.99 1.50
CA LEU A 3 2.72 -2.03 1.49
C LEU A 3 2.11 -1.60 0.14
N PHE A 4 2.62 -0.51 -0.44
CA PHE A 4 2.07 0.14 -1.63
C PHE A 4 2.85 -0.10 -2.92
N GLY A 5 3.97 -0.82 -2.87
CA GLY A 5 4.83 -1.05 -4.04
C GLY A 5 5.64 0.18 -4.47
N TYR A 6 6.43 -0.02 -5.52
CA TYR A 6 7.31 0.96 -6.13
C TYR A 6 7.29 0.76 -7.65
N ALA A 7 7.12 1.83 -8.42
CA ALA A 7 6.99 1.74 -9.88
C ALA A 7 8.33 1.74 -10.64
N GLY A 8 9.47 1.92 -9.94
CA GLY A 8 10.74 2.18 -10.59
C GLY A 8 10.87 3.67 -10.91
N TYR A 9 11.81 4.37 -10.30
CA TYR A 9 12.11 5.77 -10.62
C TYR A 9 13.62 5.89 -10.85
N GLU A 10 14.02 6.36 -12.04
CA GLU A 10 15.35 6.76 -12.55
C GLU A 10 16.61 5.88 -12.26
N ASP A 11 16.68 5.13 -11.15
CA ASP A 11 17.84 4.41 -10.62
C ASP A 11 17.88 2.90 -10.96
N ASN A 12 17.41 2.48 -12.14
CA ASN A 12 17.44 1.06 -12.58
C ASN A 12 16.74 0.04 -11.65
N ALA A 13 15.95 0.50 -10.67
CA ALA A 13 15.22 -0.39 -9.78
C ALA A 13 13.98 -0.95 -10.48
N ALA A 14 13.89 -2.28 -10.57
CA ALA A 14 12.74 -2.95 -11.17
C ALA A 14 11.45 -2.64 -10.40
N PRO A 15 10.31 -2.46 -11.09
CA PRO A 15 9.02 -2.24 -10.45
C PRO A 15 8.69 -3.40 -9.50
N LYS A 16 8.22 -3.09 -8.29
CA LYS A 16 7.82 -4.06 -7.27
C LYS A 16 6.36 -3.84 -6.88
N ARG A 17 5.54 -4.88 -7.02
CA ARG A 17 4.15 -4.88 -6.54
C ARG A 17 4.12 -4.79 -5.01
N GLY A 18 3.20 -3.99 -4.48
CA GLY A 18 2.99 -3.85 -3.04
C GLY A 18 2.17 -4.99 -2.45
N VAL A 19 2.23 -5.17 -1.13
CA VAL A 19 1.42 -6.17 -0.41
C VAL A 19 -0.08 -5.99 -0.70
N LEU A 20 -0.59 -4.75 -0.77
CA LEU A 20 -2.00 -4.50 -1.09
C LEU A 20 -2.38 -4.95 -2.52
N GLU A 21 -1.47 -4.79 -3.48
CA GLU A 21 -1.67 -5.26 -4.87
C GLU A 21 -1.62 -6.78 -4.96
N GLN A 22 -0.76 -7.41 -4.17
CA GLN A 22 -0.64 -8.87 -4.14
C GLN A 22 -1.82 -9.54 -3.42
N ALA A 23 -2.46 -8.83 -2.49
CA ALA A 23 -3.58 -9.32 -1.69
C ALA A 23 -4.95 -8.94 -2.27
N ASP A 24 -5.02 -8.46 -3.51
CA ASP A 24 -6.29 -8.09 -4.16
C ASP A 24 -7.31 -9.26 -4.14
N GLY A 25 -8.54 -8.97 -3.70
CA GLY A 25 -9.59 -9.95 -3.44
C GLY A 25 -9.44 -10.71 -2.10
N GLY A 26 -8.43 -10.39 -1.30
CA GLY A 26 -8.07 -11.11 -0.08
C GLY A 26 -8.16 -10.28 1.20
N THR A 27 -7.35 -10.66 2.19
CA THR A 27 -7.26 -9.99 3.49
C THR A 27 -5.80 -9.75 3.85
N VAL A 28 -5.48 -8.56 4.35
CA VAL A 28 -4.16 -8.20 4.90
C VAL A 28 -4.30 -7.97 6.39
N PHE A 29 -3.45 -8.66 7.15
CA PHE A 29 -3.27 -8.41 8.58
C PHE A 29 -2.14 -7.41 8.77
N LEU A 30 -2.40 -6.35 9.54
CA LEU A 30 -1.43 -5.33 9.92
C LEU A 30 -1.23 -5.40 11.44
N ASP A 31 -0.07 -5.86 11.86
CA ASP A 31 0.33 -5.83 13.27
C ASP A 31 1.01 -4.51 13.63
N GLU A 32 0.96 -4.13 14.91
CA GLU A 32 1.58 -2.92 15.45
C GLU A 32 1.28 -1.65 14.61
N VAL A 33 0.02 -1.46 14.19
CA VAL A 33 -0.34 -0.34 13.29
C VAL A 33 -0.01 1.05 13.90
N GLY A 34 0.12 1.12 15.23
CA GLY A 34 0.58 2.30 15.97
C GLY A 34 2.02 2.72 15.68
N GLU A 35 2.91 1.77 15.35
CA GLU A 35 4.33 2.01 15.08
C GLU A 35 4.60 2.47 13.63
N MET A 36 3.55 2.49 12.79
CA MET A 36 3.65 3.04 11.44
C MET A 36 4.02 4.52 11.46
N SER A 37 4.86 4.94 10.52
CA SER A 37 5.13 6.37 10.32
C SER A 37 3.84 7.13 9.99
N ARG A 38 3.74 8.39 10.42
CA ARG A 38 2.56 9.25 10.16
C ARG A 38 2.22 9.33 8.66
N GLN A 39 3.24 9.35 7.80
CA GLN A 39 3.06 9.38 6.35
C GLN A 39 2.42 8.09 5.84
N LEU A 40 2.81 6.93 6.39
CA LEU A 40 2.23 5.64 6.04
C LEU A 40 0.80 5.51 6.55
N GLN A 41 0.52 5.98 7.77
CA GLN A 41 -0.83 6.04 8.34
C GLN A 41 -1.78 6.87 7.47
N THR A 42 -1.34 8.05 6.99
CA THR A 42 -2.16 8.88 6.08
C THR A 42 -2.45 8.18 4.75
N LYS A 43 -1.46 7.46 4.19
CA LYS A 43 -1.66 6.69 2.96
C LYS A 43 -2.62 5.51 3.18
N LEU A 44 -2.48 4.81 4.31
CA LEU A 44 -3.39 3.73 4.69
C LEU A 44 -4.82 4.25 4.87
N LEU A 45 -4.99 5.41 5.51
CA LEU A 45 -6.30 6.03 5.68
C LEU A 45 -6.97 6.36 4.32
N ARG A 46 -6.20 6.92 3.37
CA ARG A 46 -6.72 7.17 2.01
C ARG A 46 -7.12 5.87 1.33
N PHE A 47 -6.27 4.85 1.42
CA PHE A 47 -6.56 3.53 0.87
C PHE A 47 -7.85 2.92 1.44
N LEU A 48 -8.09 3.06 2.74
CA LEU A 48 -9.30 2.53 3.40
C LEU A 48 -10.60 3.22 2.95
N GLN A 49 -10.54 4.41 2.36
CA GLN A 49 -11.73 5.15 1.94
C GLN A 49 -12.35 4.59 0.66
N ASP A 50 -11.54 4.28 -0.35
CA ASP A 50 -12.00 3.91 -1.69
C ASP A 50 -11.28 2.70 -2.32
N GLY A 51 -10.34 2.11 -1.59
CA GLY A 51 -9.52 0.99 -2.05
C GLY A 51 -8.47 1.40 -3.07
N THR A 52 -8.12 2.68 -3.17
CA THR A 52 -7.15 3.18 -4.15
C THR A 52 -5.86 3.67 -3.50
N PHE A 53 -4.75 3.52 -4.22
CA PHE A 53 -3.46 4.06 -3.81
C PHE A 53 -2.55 4.29 -5.02
N ARG A 54 -1.45 5.03 -4.82
CA ARG A 54 -0.39 5.20 -5.81
C ARG A 54 0.88 4.49 -5.38
N LYS A 55 1.55 3.83 -6.32
CA LYS A 55 2.87 3.28 -6.09
C LYS A 55 3.85 4.41 -5.82
N VAL A 56 4.91 4.14 -5.06
CA VAL A 56 5.94 5.15 -4.83
C VAL A 56 6.64 5.44 -6.16
N GLY A 57 6.68 6.71 -6.56
CA GLY A 57 7.26 7.16 -7.84
C GLY A 57 6.32 7.04 -9.04
N ASP A 58 5.04 6.70 -8.83
CA ASP A 58 4.04 6.57 -9.88
C ASP A 58 2.93 7.61 -9.71
N GLU A 59 2.40 8.11 -10.82
CA GLU A 59 1.23 8.98 -10.83
C GLU A 59 -0.08 8.20 -11.01
N ASN A 60 0.00 6.96 -11.48
CA ASN A 60 -1.16 6.12 -11.71
C ASN A 60 -1.76 5.59 -10.42
N GLU A 61 -3.09 5.66 -10.33
CA GLU A 61 -3.85 5.06 -9.24
C GLU A 61 -4.12 3.59 -9.50
N VAL A 62 -3.93 2.78 -8.46
CA VAL A 62 -4.21 1.35 -8.44
C VAL A 62 -5.39 1.14 -7.50
N LYS A 63 -6.44 0.51 -8.01
CA LYS A 63 -7.61 0.12 -7.22
C LYS A 63 -7.55 -1.37 -6.90
N VAL A 64 -7.72 -1.73 -5.64
CA VAL A 64 -7.79 -3.11 -5.17
C VAL A 64 -8.91 -3.28 -4.16
N ASN A 65 -9.41 -4.50 -4.02
CA ASN A 65 -10.43 -4.88 -3.06
C ASN A 65 -9.79 -5.75 -1.97
N VAL A 66 -9.35 -5.14 -0.88
CA VAL A 66 -8.65 -5.85 0.20
C VAL A 66 -9.31 -5.55 1.54
N ARG A 67 -9.60 -6.61 2.31
CA ARG A 67 -10.01 -6.46 3.71
C ARG A 67 -8.79 -6.23 4.60
N ILE A 68 -8.81 -5.18 5.42
CA ILE A 68 -7.76 -4.91 6.39
C ILE A 68 -8.20 -5.39 7.78
N VAL A 69 -7.33 -6.13 8.46
CA VAL A 69 -7.45 -6.47 9.89
C VAL A 69 -6.24 -5.89 10.58
N ALA A 70 -6.44 -4.98 11.54
CA ALA A 70 -5.34 -4.36 12.27
C ALA A 70 -5.30 -4.84 13.72
N ALA A 71 -4.09 -4.98 14.26
CA ALA A 71 -3.82 -5.17 15.68
C ALA A 71 -2.86 -4.07 16.18
N THR A 72 -2.93 -3.80 17.49
CA THR A 72 -2.05 -2.87 18.19
C THR A 72 -1.85 -3.33 19.63
#